data_AF-A0A1H9YP87-F1
#
_entry.id   AF-A0A1H9YP87-F1
#
_cell.length_a   1.000
_cell.length_b   1.000
_cell.length_c   1.000
_cell.angle_alpha   90.00
_cell.angle_beta   90.00
_cell.angle_gamma   90.00
#
_symmetry.space_group_name_H-M   'P 1'
#
loop_
_entity.id
_entity.type
_entity.pdbx_description
1 polymer ?
#
loop_
_entity_poly.entity_id
_entity_poly.type
_entity_poly.pdbx_seq_one_letter_code
_entity_poly.pdbx_strand_id
1 'polypeptide(L)'
;MSTGGKPRSQTHQGTFEGLPPSKPRLKWLNELEPNPDATELIRLVVDDDRWDLNQANASYQRYALDEVSAFVKKLFGRRRPVIVSPAGFITASLQRAPDATESEIDRSSEDLEIILKTQYRLSHAKQHDWLVGLDGCLPGLCTPIQTVFRLAPSAHMQPQQVAIKLYPESGEMKHLVCWHLILAQGSIPAALSRKRWSNDTGRSFLSLVCHEAVAFSSRSLSTSKHPSRDHFRKHIKSQGKNKLDYITVSAHWLSPASSSAFKDGLSNLATALGATVVVSMFSEGNMLTEAAREFAPVGGVCAEKIATLLVH
;
A
#
# COMPACT_ATOMS: atom_id res chain seq x y z
N MET A 1 -21.20 13.12 11.46
CA MET A 1 -19.94 13.69 11.98
C MET A 1 -18.81 13.24 11.08
N SER A 2 -18.39 14.15 10.21
CA SER A 2 -17.33 14.00 9.21
C SER A 2 -16.01 14.33 9.89
N THR A 3 -15.09 13.37 9.98
CA THR A 3 -13.69 13.66 10.30
C THR A 3 -13.04 14.09 9.00
N GLY A 4 -13.23 15.36 8.65
CA GLY A 4 -12.41 16.00 7.64
C GLY A 4 -10.97 15.89 8.10
N GLY A 5 -10.17 15.07 7.42
CA GLY A 5 -8.72 15.19 7.51
C GLY A 5 -8.40 16.64 7.21
N LYS A 6 -7.70 17.31 8.14
CA LYS A 6 -7.26 18.68 7.90
C LYS A 6 -6.53 18.69 6.55
N PRO A 7 -6.82 19.63 5.64
CA PRO A 7 -5.93 19.86 4.52
C PRO A 7 -4.58 20.23 5.16
N ARG A 8 -3.59 19.36 5.00
CA ARG A 8 -2.24 19.64 5.48
C ARG A 8 -1.76 20.93 4.83
N SER A 9 -1.10 21.75 5.63
CA SER A 9 -0.65 23.08 5.23
C SER A 9 0.20 23.00 3.97
N GLN A 10 -0.15 23.83 2.99
CA GLN A 10 0.64 24.12 1.79
C GLN A 10 1.95 24.85 2.15
N THR A 11 2.82 24.24 2.94
CA THR A 11 4.05 24.87 3.38
C THR A 11 5.20 23.92 3.22
N HIS A 12 5.53 23.58 1.97
CA HIS A 12 6.90 23.34 1.49
C HIS A 12 6.88 23.30 -0.05
N GLN A 13 6.74 24.48 -0.69
CA GLN A 13 7.07 24.66 -2.12
C GLN A 13 8.60 24.66 -2.33
N GLY A 14 9.29 23.65 -1.81
CA GLY A 14 10.66 23.35 -2.18
C GLY A 14 10.61 22.14 -3.09
N THR A 15 10.83 22.31 -4.40
CA THR A 15 11.15 21.17 -5.24
C THR A 15 12.45 20.58 -4.70
N PHE A 16 12.42 19.34 -4.19
CA PHE A 16 13.62 18.61 -3.78
C PHE A 16 14.52 18.23 -4.98
N GLU A 17 14.32 18.86 -6.14
CA GLU A 17 15.15 18.70 -7.32
C GLU A 17 16.56 19.21 -7.01
N GLY A 18 17.52 18.28 -6.94
CA GLY A 18 18.94 18.59 -6.86
C GLY A 18 19.58 18.53 -5.47
N LEU A 19 18.80 18.38 -4.38
CA LEU A 19 19.38 18.11 -3.06
C LEU A 19 19.50 16.59 -2.84
N PRO A 20 20.67 16.07 -2.43
CA PRO A 20 20.80 14.67 -2.10
C PRO A 20 19.86 14.36 -0.92
N PRO A 21 19.00 13.33 -1.02
CA PRO A 21 18.11 12.98 0.08
C PRO A 21 18.94 12.63 1.31
N SER A 22 18.53 13.12 2.48
CA SER A 22 19.10 12.66 3.75
C SER A 22 18.88 11.16 3.87
N LYS A 23 19.90 10.43 4.33
CA LYS A 23 19.80 8.97 4.42
C LYS A 23 18.70 8.56 5.39
N PRO A 24 17.78 7.64 5.02
CA PRO A 24 16.84 7.11 5.97
C PRO A 24 17.58 6.41 7.10
N ARG A 25 17.17 6.68 8.33
CA ARG A 25 17.55 5.91 9.52
C ARG A 25 16.55 4.77 9.65
N LEU A 26 17.06 3.55 9.60
CA LEU A 26 16.27 2.32 9.63
C LEU A 26 16.41 1.66 11.00
N LYS A 27 15.30 1.30 11.63
CA LYS A 27 15.31 0.58 12.91
C LYS A 27 14.14 -0.39 13.03
N TRP A 28 14.35 -1.51 13.70
CA TRP A 28 13.27 -2.43 14.06
C TRP A 28 12.42 -1.85 15.19
N LEU A 29 11.10 -2.08 15.18
CA LEU A 29 10.16 -1.48 16.14
C LEU A 29 10.53 -1.68 17.63
N ASN A 30 11.06 -2.85 17.98
CA ASN A 30 11.39 -3.20 19.36
C ASN A 30 12.89 -3.15 19.65
N GLU A 31 13.70 -2.58 18.74
CA GLU A 31 15.18 -2.57 18.76
C GLU A 31 15.84 -3.97 18.73
N LEU A 32 15.07 -5.03 19.00
CA LEU A 32 15.43 -6.41 18.77
C LEU A 32 15.30 -6.74 17.29
N GLU A 33 16.36 -7.35 16.74
CA GLU A 33 16.34 -7.90 15.40
C GLU A 33 15.29 -9.02 15.31
N PRO A 34 14.46 -9.06 14.25
CA PRO A 34 13.53 -10.14 14.05
C PRO A 34 14.27 -11.47 13.81
N ASN A 35 13.65 -12.59 14.16
CA ASN A 35 14.20 -13.91 13.86
C ASN A 35 14.25 -14.11 12.33
N PRO A 36 15.45 -14.23 11.72
CA PRO A 36 15.56 -14.36 10.27
C PRO A 36 14.92 -15.63 9.72
N ASP A 37 14.81 -16.67 10.53
CA ASP A 37 14.30 -17.98 10.11
C ASP A 37 12.78 -18.10 10.16
N ALA A 38 12.13 -17.28 10.99
CA ALA A 38 10.68 -17.28 11.17
C ALA A 38 9.98 -16.16 10.39
N THR A 39 10.69 -15.08 10.05
CA THR A 39 10.07 -13.91 9.42
C THR A 39 9.79 -14.17 7.93
N GLU A 40 8.52 -14.06 7.55
CA GLU A 40 8.07 -14.20 6.16
C GLU A 40 7.78 -12.84 5.50
N LEU A 41 7.33 -11.86 6.29
CA LEU A 41 6.98 -10.52 5.82
C LEU A 41 7.66 -9.44 6.65
N ILE A 42 8.02 -8.34 5.99
CA ILE A 42 8.46 -7.10 6.62
C ILE A 42 7.49 -6.00 6.22
N ARG A 43 6.78 -5.42 7.18
CA ARG A 43 5.95 -4.24 6.92
C ARG A 43 6.74 -2.97 7.23
N LEU A 44 6.55 -1.95 6.42
CA LEU A 44 7.20 -0.66 6.58
C LEU A 44 6.26 0.35 7.23
N VAL A 45 6.75 1.03 8.26
CA VAL A 45 6.14 2.26 8.79
C VAL A 45 7.12 3.39 8.52
N VAL A 46 6.71 4.35 7.70
CA VAL A 46 7.60 5.33 7.09
C VAL A 46 7.28 6.73 7.59
N ASP A 47 8.33 7.49 7.87
CA ASP A 47 8.23 8.89 8.23
C ASP A 47 7.86 9.74 7.03
N ASP A 48 6.76 10.49 7.18
CA ASP A 48 6.16 11.33 6.15
C ASP A 48 6.69 12.76 6.15
N ASP A 49 7.45 13.16 7.18
CA ASP A 49 8.11 14.47 7.24
C ASP A 49 9.14 14.67 6.12
N ARG A 50 9.34 13.63 5.29
CA ARG A 50 10.22 13.62 4.13
C ARG A 50 9.51 13.76 2.79
N TRP A 51 8.18 13.91 2.81
CA TRP A 51 7.35 13.72 1.63
C TRP A 51 6.36 14.87 1.41
N ASP A 52 6.46 15.58 0.28
CA ASP A 52 5.32 16.32 -0.28
C ASP A 52 4.50 15.34 -1.13
N LEU A 53 3.32 14.95 -0.63
CA LEU A 53 2.49 13.85 -1.17
C LEU A 53 2.03 14.06 -2.62
N ASN A 54 2.25 15.27 -3.15
CA ASN A 54 1.80 15.65 -4.48
C ASN A 54 2.92 15.81 -5.52
N GLN A 55 4.16 15.42 -5.20
CA GLN A 55 5.29 15.50 -6.13
C GLN A 55 6.03 14.17 -6.26
N ALA A 56 6.37 13.80 -7.49
CA ALA A 56 7.23 12.66 -7.76
C ALA A 56 8.68 13.01 -7.40
N ASN A 57 9.25 12.34 -6.39
CA ASN A 57 10.67 12.47 -6.03
C ASN A 57 11.40 11.16 -6.33
N ALA A 58 11.70 10.95 -7.61
CA ALA A 58 12.37 9.75 -8.11
C ALA A 58 13.68 9.42 -7.37
N SER A 59 14.49 10.44 -7.08
CA SER A 59 15.78 10.26 -6.40
C SER A 59 15.61 9.72 -4.98
N TYR A 60 14.70 10.32 -4.20
CA TYR A 60 14.39 9.86 -2.84
C TYR A 60 13.76 8.46 -2.85
N GLN A 61 12.77 8.23 -3.70
CA GLN A 61 12.06 6.94 -3.81
C GLN A 61 13.02 5.79 -4.11
N ARG A 62 13.91 5.98 -5.08
CA ARG A 62 14.97 5.01 -5.39
C ARG A 62 15.92 4.80 -4.22
N TYR A 63 16.34 5.89 -3.57
CA TYR A 63 17.27 5.81 -2.44
C TYR A 63 16.66 5.06 -1.25
N ALA A 64 15.38 5.30 -0.95
CA ALA A 64 14.65 4.60 0.10
C ALA A 64 14.53 3.09 -0.18
N LEU A 65 14.22 2.71 -1.42
CA LEU A 65 14.21 1.29 -1.85
C LEU A 65 15.57 0.61 -1.62
N ASP A 66 16.65 1.29 -1.98
CA ASP A 66 18.02 0.77 -1.87
C ASP A 66 18.44 0.58 -0.41
N GLU A 67 18.21 1.59 0.42
CA GLU A 67 18.60 1.56 1.83
C GLU A 67 17.80 0.50 2.60
N VAL A 68 16.47 0.43 2.39
CA VAL A 68 15.65 -0.61 3.00
C VAL A 68 16.12 -1.99 2.56
N SER A 69 16.37 -2.18 1.27
CA SER A 69 16.86 -3.48 0.75
C SER A 69 18.21 -3.87 1.32
N ALA A 70 19.15 -2.93 1.37
CA ALA A 70 20.48 -3.16 1.93
C ALA A 70 20.41 -3.54 3.42
N PHE A 71 19.56 -2.83 4.18
CA PHE A 71 19.34 -3.10 5.61
C PHE A 71 18.72 -4.48 5.85
N VAL A 72 17.66 -4.83 5.10
CA VAL A 72 17.03 -6.15 5.20
C VAL A 72 18.02 -7.24 4.79
N LYS A 73 18.77 -7.06 3.70
CA LYS A 73 19.77 -8.03 3.24
C LYS A 73 20.82 -8.35 4.31
N LYS A 74 21.27 -7.33 5.08
CA LYS A 74 22.29 -7.53 6.12
C LYS A 74 21.87 -8.59 7.13
N LEU A 75 20.59 -8.59 7.53
CA LEU A 75 20.07 -9.53 8.52
C LEU A 75 19.61 -10.87 7.89
N PHE A 76 18.92 -10.80 6.76
CA PHE A 76 18.27 -11.98 6.16
C PHE A 76 19.16 -12.76 5.19
N GLY A 77 20.27 -12.18 4.73
CA GLY A 77 21.24 -12.82 3.84
C GLY A 77 20.59 -13.35 2.56
N ARG A 78 20.48 -14.68 2.45
CA ARG A 78 19.85 -15.37 1.32
C ARG A 78 18.34 -15.54 1.47
N ARG A 79 17.78 -15.43 2.68
CA ARG A 79 16.33 -15.45 2.89
C ARG A 79 15.71 -14.16 2.34
N ARG A 80 14.50 -14.30 1.80
CA ARG A 80 13.80 -13.22 1.10
C ARG A 80 12.40 -13.06 1.68
N PRO A 81 12.26 -12.42 2.86
CA PRO A 81 10.95 -11.98 3.31
C PRO A 81 10.35 -11.01 2.28
N VAL A 82 9.02 -10.98 2.18
CA VAL A 82 8.33 -10.01 1.33
C VAL A 82 8.28 -8.68 2.05
N ILE A 83 8.75 -7.61 1.41
CA ILE A 83 8.72 -6.26 1.96
C ILE A 83 7.44 -5.57 1.48
N VAL A 84 6.62 -5.07 2.41
CA VAL A 84 5.35 -4.41 2.11
C VAL A 84 5.48 -2.92 2.39
N SER A 85 5.33 -2.07 1.37
CA SER A 85 5.43 -0.61 1.53
C SER A 85 4.06 0.07 1.74
N PRO A 86 4.04 1.31 2.25
CA PRO A 86 2.85 2.17 2.25
C PRO A 86 2.30 2.41 0.84
N ALA A 87 1.06 2.87 0.73
CA ALA A 87 0.52 3.37 -0.54
C ALA A 87 1.12 4.74 -0.85
N GLY A 88 1.40 5.02 -2.13
CA GLY A 88 2.17 6.21 -2.52
C GLY A 88 3.64 6.18 -2.10
N PHE A 89 4.20 5.03 -1.70
CA PHE A 89 5.64 4.90 -1.42
C PHE A 89 6.50 5.22 -2.65
N ILE A 90 5.94 4.99 -3.84
CA ILE A 90 6.39 5.57 -5.09
C ILE A 90 5.23 6.36 -5.67
N THR A 91 5.53 7.51 -6.24
CA THR A 91 4.57 8.33 -6.98
C THR A 91 5.09 8.61 -8.38
N ALA A 92 4.18 8.66 -9.33
CA ALA A 92 4.44 8.91 -10.72
C ALA A 92 3.52 10.02 -11.23
N SER A 93 4.07 11.02 -11.89
CA SER A 93 3.25 12.06 -12.51
C SER A 93 2.53 11.51 -13.73
N LEU A 94 1.21 11.65 -13.74
CA LEU A 94 0.36 11.42 -14.90
C LEU A 94 0.25 12.71 -15.71
N GLN A 95 0.26 12.62 -17.03
CA GLN A 95 0.10 13.80 -17.89
C GLN A 95 -1.33 14.32 -17.90
N ARG A 96 -2.32 13.43 -17.72
CA ARG A 96 -3.74 13.76 -17.64
C ARG A 96 -4.47 12.77 -16.74
N ALA A 97 -5.65 13.17 -16.27
CA ALA A 97 -6.56 12.24 -15.62
C ALA A 97 -6.99 11.15 -16.62
N PRO A 98 -6.88 9.87 -16.27
CA PRO A 98 -7.43 8.81 -17.11
C PRO A 98 -8.96 8.86 -17.04
N ASP A 99 -9.61 8.62 -18.17
CA ASP A 99 -11.06 8.47 -18.20
C ASP A 99 -11.46 7.17 -17.47
N ALA A 100 -12.68 7.13 -16.93
CA ALA A 100 -13.22 5.97 -16.24
C ALA A 100 -13.62 4.85 -17.23
N THR A 101 -12.63 4.29 -17.92
CA THR A 101 -12.77 3.16 -18.85
C THR A 101 -11.69 2.12 -18.57
N GLU A 102 -11.96 0.85 -18.89
CA GLU A 102 -10.98 -0.23 -18.67
C GLU A 102 -9.68 0.01 -19.45
N SER A 103 -9.77 0.47 -20.70
CA SER A 103 -8.61 0.75 -21.57
C SER A 103 -7.69 1.83 -21.00
N GLU A 104 -8.24 2.92 -20.46
CA GLU A 104 -7.45 4.00 -19.87
C GLU A 104 -6.81 3.60 -18.53
N ILE A 105 -7.50 2.78 -17.73
CA ILE A 105 -6.94 2.22 -16.49
C ILE A 105 -5.79 1.26 -16.82
N ASP A 106 -5.96 0.37 -17.80
CA ASP A 106 -4.91 -0.56 -18.21
C ASP A 106 -3.70 0.20 -18.77
N ARG A 107 -3.89 1.19 -19.65
CA ARG A 107 -2.79 2.05 -20.13
C ARG A 107 -2.07 2.75 -18.99
N SER A 108 -2.82 3.36 -18.06
CA SER A 108 -2.22 4.02 -16.90
C SER A 108 -1.43 3.04 -16.03
N SER A 109 -1.92 1.81 -15.90
CA SER A 109 -1.24 0.74 -15.15
C SER A 109 0.07 0.33 -15.83
N GLU A 110 0.08 0.22 -17.16
CA GLU A 110 1.29 -0.06 -17.95
C GLU A 110 2.32 1.07 -17.83
N ASP A 111 1.90 2.33 -17.88
CA ASP A 111 2.76 3.49 -17.68
C ASP A 111 3.41 3.48 -16.29
N LEU A 112 2.61 3.22 -15.25
CA LEU A 112 3.08 3.05 -13.88
C LEU A 112 4.06 1.88 -13.76
N GLU A 113 3.79 0.76 -14.41
CA GLU A 113 4.67 -0.39 -14.46
C GLU A 113 6.04 -0.04 -15.07
N ILE A 114 6.06 0.73 -16.17
CA ILE A 114 7.30 1.18 -16.82
C ILE A 114 8.11 2.08 -15.89
N ILE A 115 7.45 3.00 -15.19
CA ILE A 115 8.10 3.89 -14.23
C ILE A 115 8.70 3.07 -13.09
N LEU A 116 7.95 2.13 -12.53
CA LEU A 116 8.42 1.24 -11.48
C LEU A 116 9.60 0.38 -11.94
N LYS A 117 9.52 -0.23 -13.13
CA LYS A 117 10.62 -0.97 -13.76
C LYS A 117 11.86 -0.09 -13.84
N THR A 118 11.72 1.18 -14.20
CA THR A 118 12.85 2.10 -14.36
C THR A 118 13.49 2.42 -13.02
N GLN A 119 12.71 2.78 -12.00
CA GLN A 119 13.22 3.03 -10.65
C GLN A 119 13.91 1.78 -10.09
N TYR A 120 13.27 0.62 -10.23
CA TYR A 120 13.76 -0.64 -9.69
C TYR A 120 14.98 -1.20 -10.45
N ARG A 121 15.05 -1.01 -11.78
CA ARG A 121 16.24 -1.39 -12.58
C ARG A 121 17.49 -0.63 -12.15
N LEU A 122 17.33 0.60 -11.68
CA LEU A 122 18.42 1.42 -11.20
C LEU A 122 18.73 1.17 -9.71
N SER A 123 17.89 0.40 -9.03
CA SER A 123 18.01 0.08 -7.60
C SER A 123 18.76 -1.23 -7.36
N HIS A 124 19.40 -1.34 -6.19
CA HIS A 124 19.91 -2.57 -5.59
C HIS A 124 18.79 -3.44 -4.99
N ALA A 125 17.54 -2.95 -4.99
CA ALA A 125 16.40 -3.61 -4.37
C ALA A 125 15.96 -4.94 -5.02
N LYS A 126 16.53 -5.28 -6.19
CA LYS A 126 16.29 -6.50 -7.00
C LYS A 126 16.42 -7.84 -6.28
N GLN A 127 16.90 -7.83 -5.03
CA GLN A 127 17.25 -9.02 -4.26
C GLN A 127 16.11 -9.50 -3.37
N HIS A 128 15.08 -8.68 -3.18
CA HIS A 128 13.93 -8.97 -2.33
C HIS A 128 12.64 -9.02 -3.15
N ASP A 129 11.64 -9.70 -2.59
CA ASP A 129 10.26 -9.60 -3.08
C ASP A 129 9.61 -8.40 -2.41
N TRP A 130 8.94 -7.57 -3.20
CA TRP A 130 8.28 -6.37 -2.69
C TRP A 130 6.82 -6.33 -3.09
N LEU A 131 5.98 -5.84 -2.19
CA LEU A 131 4.67 -5.27 -2.48
C LEU A 131 4.79 -3.75 -2.33
N VAL A 132 4.95 -3.06 -3.46
CA VAL A 132 5.20 -1.63 -3.53
C VAL A 132 3.93 -0.88 -3.84
N GLY A 133 3.51 0.00 -2.93
CA GLY A 133 2.46 0.97 -3.19
C GLY A 133 2.95 2.04 -4.18
N LEU A 134 2.24 2.17 -5.30
CA LEU A 134 2.56 3.09 -6.38
C LEU A 134 1.31 3.88 -6.78
N ASP A 135 1.43 5.20 -6.76
CA ASP A 135 0.34 6.09 -7.11
C ASP A 135 0.64 6.88 -8.38
N GLY A 136 -0.36 6.96 -9.26
CA GLY A 136 -0.40 7.91 -10.36
C GLY A 136 -1.02 9.22 -9.88
N CYS A 137 -0.22 10.28 -9.90
CA CYS A 137 -0.56 11.59 -9.37
C CYS A 137 -0.75 12.60 -10.50
N LEU A 138 -1.77 13.45 -10.39
CA LEU A 138 -1.84 14.70 -11.13
C LEU A 138 -1.23 15.79 -10.23
N PRO A 139 -0.08 16.38 -10.58
CA PRO A 139 0.63 17.30 -9.70
C PRO A 139 -0.26 18.43 -9.17
N GLY A 140 -0.28 18.59 -7.84
CA GLY A 140 -1.09 19.61 -7.16
C GLY A 140 -2.61 19.39 -7.19
N LEU A 141 -3.10 18.28 -7.73
CA LEU A 141 -4.53 18.02 -7.92
C LEU A 141 -5.02 16.80 -7.13
N CYS A 142 -4.66 15.59 -7.53
CA CYS A 142 -5.19 14.35 -6.94
C CYS A 142 -4.39 13.10 -7.34
N THR A 143 -4.75 11.95 -6.77
CA THR A 143 -4.21 10.63 -7.11
C THR A 143 -5.29 9.72 -7.71
N PRO A 144 -5.62 9.89 -9.01
CA PRO A 144 -6.73 9.17 -9.64
C PRO A 144 -6.52 7.65 -9.74
N ILE A 145 -5.27 7.20 -9.69
CA ILE A 145 -4.86 5.79 -9.75
C ILE A 145 -3.96 5.50 -8.55
N GLN A 146 -4.36 4.56 -7.70
CA GLN A 146 -3.60 4.13 -6.53
C GLN A 146 -3.47 2.60 -6.58
N THR A 147 -2.25 2.08 -6.51
CA THR A 147 -1.98 0.67 -6.82
C THR A 147 -0.98 0.04 -5.86
N VAL A 148 -0.92 -1.29 -5.90
CA VAL A 148 0.21 -2.06 -5.36
C VAL A 148 0.74 -2.93 -6.49
N PHE A 149 2.05 -2.88 -6.69
CA PHE A 149 2.78 -3.75 -7.60
C PHE A 149 3.63 -4.72 -6.83
N ARG A 150 3.71 -5.96 -7.31
CA ARG A 150 4.64 -6.95 -6.81
C ARG A 150 5.92 -6.93 -7.65
N LEU A 151 7.06 -6.82 -6.99
CA LEU A 151 8.38 -6.93 -7.61
C LEU A 151 9.05 -8.21 -7.16
N ALA A 152 8.78 -9.30 -7.87
CA ALA A 152 9.43 -10.57 -7.60
C ALA A 152 10.92 -10.51 -8.03
N PRO A 153 11.84 -11.13 -7.28
CA PRO A 153 13.25 -11.15 -7.62
C PRO A 153 13.49 -12.12 -8.80
N SER A 154 13.61 -11.59 -10.01
CA SER A 154 13.89 -12.40 -11.22
C SER A 154 14.87 -11.70 -12.17
N ALA A 155 15.52 -12.48 -13.05
CA ALA A 155 16.40 -11.94 -14.10
C ALA A 155 15.61 -11.11 -15.14
N HIS A 156 14.33 -11.45 -15.33
CA HIS A 156 13.40 -10.79 -16.24
C HIS A 156 12.26 -10.20 -15.43
N MET A 157 12.56 -9.12 -14.70
CA MET A 157 11.60 -8.47 -13.80
C MET A 157 10.37 -7.99 -14.57
N GLN A 158 9.23 -8.62 -14.30
CA GLN A 158 7.91 -8.16 -14.72
C GLN A 158 7.17 -7.79 -13.42
N PRO A 159 7.14 -6.51 -13.02
CA PRO A 159 6.23 -6.08 -11.99
C PRO A 159 4.83 -6.53 -12.35
N GLN A 160 4.16 -7.13 -11.39
CA GLN A 160 2.79 -7.53 -11.56
C GLN A 160 1.94 -6.58 -10.75
N GLN A 161 1.01 -5.86 -11.37
CA GLN A 161 0.00 -5.17 -10.58
C GLN A 161 -0.77 -6.20 -9.77
N VAL A 162 -0.70 -6.07 -8.44
CA VAL A 162 -1.34 -6.97 -7.47
C VAL A 162 -2.42 -6.28 -6.66
N ALA A 163 -2.65 -4.97 -6.87
CA ALA A 163 -3.91 -4.32 -6.51
C ALA A 163 -4.06 -2.98 -7.25
N ILE A 164 -5.31 -2.57 -7.44
CA ILE A 164 -5.67 -1.19 -7.78
C ILE A 164 -6.85 -0.80 -6.90
N LYS A 165 -6.82 0.39 -6.31
CA LYS A 165 -7.83 0.84 -5.36
C LYS A 165 -9.19 0.99 -6.04
N LEU A 166 -10.18 0.33 -5.49
CA LEU A 166 -11.56 0.31 -5.99
C LEU A 166 -12.52 1.06 -5.07
N TYR A 167 -12.19 1.21 -3.78
CA TYR A 167 -13.04 1.87 -2.81
C TYR A 167 -12.41 3.17 -2.29
N PRO A 168 -13.04 4.34 -2.52
CA PRO A 168 -12.48 5.63 -2.19
C PRO A 168 -12.69 6.00 -0.72
N GLU A 169 -11.85 6.88 -0.19
CA GLU A 169 -12.27 7.76 0.90
C GLU A 169 -13.15 8.91 0.42
N SER A 170 -13.73 9.68 1.35
CA SER A 170 -14.66 10.76 1.00
C SER A 170 -14.05 11.83 0.10
N GLY A 171 -12.76 12.16 0.28
CA GLY A 171 -12.04 13.12 -0.58
C GLY A 171 -11.74 12.59 -1.98
N GLU A 172 -11.57 11.28 -2.11
CA GLU A 172 -11.22 10.61 -3.37
C GLU A 172 -12.43 10.32 -4.26
N MET A 173 -13.66 10.38 -3.75
CA MET A 173 -14.88 10.00 -4.50
C MET A 173 -15.01 10.72 -5.84
N LYS A 174 -14.46 11.94 -5.96
CA LYS A 174 -14.49 12.73 -7.21
C LYS A 174 -13.42 12.32 -8.21
N HIS A 175 -12.33 11.71 -7.76
CA HIS A 175 -11.12 11.56 -8.57
C HIS A 175 -10.66 10.11 -8.77
N LEU A 176 -11.06 9.17 -7.91
CA LEU A 176 -10.64 7.77 -8.02
C LEU A 176 -11.30 7.11 -9.25
N VAL A 177 -10.53 6.87 -10.30
CA VAL A 177 -11.05 6.49 -11.62
C VAL A 177 -11.71 5.12 -11.61
N CYS A 178 -11.14 4.16 -10.87
CA CYS A 178 -11.72 2.83 -10.74
C CYS A 178 -13.07 2.82 -10.02
N TRP A 179 -13.28 3.75 -9.08
CA TRP A 179 -14.57 3.88 -8.40
C TRP A 179 -15.64 4.34 -9.37
N HIS A 180 -15.35 5.34 -10.21
CA HIS A 180 -16.26 5.82 -11.24
C HIS A 180 -16.60 4.75 -12.27
N LEU A 181 -15.63 3.92 -12.66
CA LEU A 181 -15.89 2.78 -13.55
C LEU A 181 -16.86 1.78 -12.90
N ILE A 182 -16.67 1.44 -11.62
CA ILE A 182 -17.58 0.55 -10.89
C ILE A 182 -18.99 1.14 -10.80
N LEU A 183 -19.11 2.45 -10.56
CA LEU A 183 -20.40 3.13 -10.55
C LEU A 183 -21.10 3.03 -11.91
N ALA A 184 -20.36 3.27 -13.00
CA ALA A 184 -20.88 3.21 -14.35
C ALA A 184 -21.32 1.79 -14.76
N GLN A 185 -20.55 0.76 -14.38
CA GLN A 185 -20.86 -0.64 -14.73
C GLN A 185 -21.80 -1.35 -13.74
N GLY A 186 -22.04 -0.77 -12.55
CA GLY A 186 -22.79 -1.40 -11.47
C GLY A 186 -22.15 -2.68 -10.90
N SER A 187 -20.89 -2.96 -11.25
CA SER A 187 -20.14 -4.15 -10.84
C SER A 187 -18.64 -3.90 -10.94
N ILE A 188 -17.83 -4.82 -10.40
CA ILE A 188 -16.36 -4.75 -10.52
C ILE A 188 -15.95 -5.44 -11.83
N PRO A 189 -15.28 -4.74 -12.76
CA PRO A 189 -14.80 -5.34 -14.00
C PRO A 189 -13.88 -6.54 -13.75
N ALA A 190 -14.01 -7.57 -14.58
CA ALA A 190 -13.23 -8.81 -14.45
C ALA A 190 -11.70 -8.59 -14.61
N ALA A 191 -11.29 -7.55 -15.33
CA ALA A 191 -9.88 -7.15 -15.44
C ALA A 191 -9.33 -6.64 -14.11
N LEU A 192 -10.11 -5.86 -13.36
CA LEU A 192 -9.71 -5.33 -12.06
C LEU A 192 -9.82 -6.37 -10.93
N SER A 193 -10.71 -7.35 -11.09
CA SER A 193 -10.94 -8.39 -10.09
C SER A 193 -9.81 -9.42 -9.98
N ARG A 194 -9.15 -9.75 -11.10
CA ARG A 194 -8.12 -10.80 -11.18
C ARG A 194 -6.76 -10.40 -10.61
N LYS A 195 -6.51 -9.08 -10.53
CA LYS A 195 -5.20 -8.51 -10.20
C LYS A 195 -4.96 -8.37 -8.69
N ARG A 196 -5.70 -9.03 -7.78
CA ARG A 196 -5.63 -8.77 -6.31
C ARG A 196 -4.97 -9.84 -5.47
N TRP A 197 -4.86 -11.03 -6.05
CA TRP A 197 -4.38 -12.21 -5.37
C TRP A 197 -3.04 -12.62 -5.96
N SER A 198 -2.10 -12.97 -5.10
CA SER A 198 -0.84 -13.55 -5.54
C SER A 198 -0.44 -14.69 -4.63
N ASN A 199 0.18 -15.70 -5.23
CA ASN A 199 0.84 -16.78 -4.51
C ASN A 199 2.34 -16.67 -4.70
N ASP A 200 3.09 -16.96 -3.64
CA ASP A 200 4.53 -17.08 -3.70
C ASP A 200 5.06 -18.13 -2.76
N THR A 201 5.87 -19.07 -3.26
CA THR A 201 6.68 -19.97 -2.41
C THR A 201 5.94 -20.57 -1.21
N GLY A 202 4.64 -20.88 -1.36
CA GLY A 202 3.78 -21.45 -0.31
C GLY A 202 2.96 -20.44 0.51
N ARG A 203 3.01 -19.15 0.19
CA ARG A 203 2.29 -18.06 0.82
C ARG A 203 1.23 -17.50 -0.11
N SER A 204 0.08 -17.13 0.44
CA SER A 204 -1.05 -16.59 -0.30
C SER A 204 -1.42 -15.20 0.22
N PHE A 205 -1.50 -14.24 -0.70
CA PHE A 205 -1.69 -12.82 -0.40
C PHE A 205 -2.95 -12.28 -1.05
N LEU A 206 -3.65 -11.43 -0.30
CA LEU A 206 -4.64 -10.50 -0.83
C LEU A 206 -4.17 -9.07 -0.54
N SER A 207 -4.05 -8.24 -1.57
CA SER A 207 -3.59 -6.85 -1.40
C SER A 207 -4.74 -5.84 -1.50
N LEU A 208 -4.78 -4.93 -0.54
CA LEU A 208 -5.72 -3.81 -0.45
C LEU A 208 -4.97 -2.48 -0.37
N VAL A 209 -5.64 -1.41 -0.79
CA VAL A 209 -5.09 -0.05 -0.79
C VAL A 209 -5.89 0.84 0.16
N CYS A 210 -5.24 1.25 1.25
CA CYS A 210 -5.69 2.31 2.15
C CYS A 210 -7.14 2.08 2.65
N HIS A 211 -8.06 3.00 2.36
CA HIS A 211 -9.44 3.03 2.85
C HIS A 211 -10.33 1.83 2.45
N GLU A 212 -9.84 0.92 1.61
CA GLU A 212 -10.51 -0.34 1.30
C GLU A 212 -10.83 -1.18 2.54
N ALA A 213 -9.95 -1.18 3.55
CA ALA A 213 -10.19 -1.91 4.80
C ALA A 213 -11.41 -1.38 5.57
N VAL A 214 -11.69 -0.07 5.48
CA VAL A 214 -12.83 0.57 6.19
C VAL A 214 -14.18 0.04 5.71
N ALA A 215 -14.25 -0.48 4.48
CA ALA A 215 -15.46 -1.10 3.96
C ALA A 215 -15.97 -2.24 4.87
N PHE A 216 -15.09 -2.86 5.66
CA PHE A 216 -15.37 -3.96 6.58
C PHE A 216 -15.65 -3.53 8.03
N SER A 217 -15.59 -2.23 8.34
CA SER A 217 -15.92 -1.73 9.69
C SER A 217 -17.39 -1.95 10.04
N SER A 218 -17.69 -2.25 11.30
CA SER A 218 -19.04 -2.42 11.86
C SER A 218 -19.97 -1.25 11.52
N ARG A 219 -19.45 -0.02 11.56
CA ARG A 219 -20.20 1.17 11.11
C ARG A 219 -20.52 1.13 9.62
N SER A 220 -19.56 0.71 8.79
CA SER A 220 -19.77 0.54 7.36
C SER A 220 -20.74 -0.60 7.05
N LEU A 221 -20.72 -1.67 7.86
CA LEU A 221 -21.63 -2.82 7.74
C LEU A 221 -23.08 -2.42 8.06
N SER A 222 -23.29 -1.63 9.11
CA SER A 222 -24.63 -1.18 9.56
C SER A 222 -25.25 -0.05 8.72
N THR A 223 -24.44 0.70 7.97
CA THR A 223 -24.90 1.81 7.11
C THR A 223 -24.85 1.46 5.63
N SER A 224 -25.60 0.44 5.20
CA SER A 224 -25.69 0.05 3.78
C SER A 224 -26.63 0.96 3.00
N LYS A 225 -26.13 2.10 2.50
CA LYS A 225 -26.87 2.90 1.49
C LYS A 225 -26.18 2.99 0.14
N HIS A 226 -24.97 2.46 -0.02
CA HIS A 226 -24.25 2.53 -1.30
C HIS A 226 -24.04 1.12 -1.91
N PRO A 227 -24.78 0.72 -2.96
CA PRO A 227 -24.68 -0.60 -3.59
C PRO A 227 -23.24 -1.01 -3.94
N SER A 228 -22.43 -0.09 -4.45
CA SER A 228 -21.01 -0.34 -4.79
C SER A 228 -20.14 -0.81 -3.61
N ARG A 229 -20.47 -0.44 -2.37
CA ARG A 229 -19.79 -0.94 -1.17
C ARG A 229 -20.08 -2.43 -0.95
N ASP A 230 -21.31 -2.86 -1.22
CA ASP A 230 -21.71 -4.27 -1.10
C ASP A 230 -21.06 -5.10 -2.19
N HIS A 231 -21.01 -4.57 -3.41
CA HIS A 231 -20.28 -5.20 -4.52
C HIS A 231 -18.80 -5.38 -4.18
N PHE A 232 -18.14 -4.35 -3.64
CA PHE A 232 -16.75 -4.44 -3.19
C PHE A 232 -16.55 -5.51 -2.12
N ARG A 233 -17.36 -5.49 -1.05
CA ARG A 233 -17.27 -6.49 0.03
C ARG A 233 -17.48 -7.92 -0.48
N LYS A 234 -18.51 -8.14 -1.30
CA LYS A 234 -18.81 -9.45 -1.90
C LYS A 234 -17.64 -9.93 -2.77
N HIS A 235 -17.05 -9.04 -3.55
CA HIS A 235 -15.88 -9.35 -4.37
C HIS A 235 -14.67 -9.74 -3.51
N ILE A 236 -14.31 -8.95 -2.50
CA ILE A 236 -13.18 -9.28 -1.61
C ILE A 236 -13.42 -10.61 -0.87
N LYS A 237 -14.64 -10.85 -0.37
CA LYS A 237 -15.00 -12.14 0.25
C LYS A 237 -14.93 -13.31 -0.74
N SER A 238 -15.24 -13.10 -2.02
CA SER A 238 -15.11 -14.17 -3.02
C SER A 238 -13.66 -14.52 -3.35
N GLN A 239 -12.73 -13.57 -3.18
CA GLN A 239 -11.29 -13.84 -3.32
C GLN A 239 -10.75 -14.72 -2.17
N GLY A 240 -11.30 -14.59 -0.96
CA GLY A 240 -10.91 -15.38 0.21
C GLY A 240 -11.49 -16.81 0.26
N LYS A 241 -12.07 -17.33 -0.83
CA LYS A 241 -12.46 -18.75 -0.92
C LYS A 241 -11.25 -19.68 -0.95
N ASN A 242 -10.10 -19.18 -1.39
CA ASN A 242 -8.83 -19.88 -1.26
C ASN A 242 -8.27 -19.64 0.15
N LYS A 243 -7.53 -20.61 0.70
CA LYS A 243 -6.79 -20.40 1.95
C LYS A 243 -5.87 -19.18 1.76
N LEU A 244 -6.05 -18.16 2.60
CA LEU A 244 -5.25 -16.93 2.62
C LEU A 244 -4.38 -16.92 3.88
N ASP A 245 -3.09 -16.68 3.73
CA ASP A 245 -2.18 -16.52 4.86
C ASP A 245 -2.14 -15.05 5.29
N TYR A 246 -2.04 -14.15 4.30
CA TYR A 246 -1.83 -12.72 4.51
C TYR A 246 -2.82 -11.86 3.73
N ILE A 247 -3.28 -10.80 4.39
CA ILE A 247 -3.93 -9.66 3.75
C ILE A 247 -3.05 -8.46 3.98
N THR A 248 -2.53 -7.86 2.92
CA THR A 248 -1.68 -6.67 3.02
C THR A 248 -2.49 -5.42 2.73
N VAL A 249 -2.29 -4.38 3.53
CA VAL A 249 -2.94 -3.08 3.37
C VAL A 249 -1.86 -2.02 3.27
N SER A 250 -1.61 -1.55 2.06
CA SER A 250 -0.76 -0.39 1.81
C SER A 250 -1.59 0.87 2.04
N ALA A 251 -1.35 1.57 3.14
CA ALA A 251 -2.05 2.80 3.50
C ALA A 251 -1.15 4.03 3.27
N HIS A 252 -1.76 5.17 2.96
CA HIS A 252 -1.05 6.46 2.94
C HIS A 252 -0.80 6.91 4.37
N TRP A 253 -1.70 7.72 4.92
CA TRP A 253 -1.60 8.25 6.27
C TRP A 253 -2.63 7.62 7.19
N LEU A 254 -2.20 7.15 8.37
CA LEU A 254 -3.13 6.79 9.44
C LEU A 254 -2.71 7.50 10.72
N SER A 255 -3.60 8.33 11.27
CA SER A 255 -3.41 8.90 12.59
C SER A 255 -4.05 7.99 13.65
N PRO A 256 -3.35 7.68 14.76
CA PRO A 256 -3.93 6.92 15.88
C PRO A 256 -5.24 7.54 16.41
N ALA A 257 -5.34 8.86 16.43
CA ALA A 257 -6.47 9.60 16.98
C ALA A 257 -7.78 9.49 16.16
N SER A 258 -7.71 9.08 14.89
CA SER A 258 -8.87 9.06 13.98
C SER A 258 -9.09 7.73 13.26
N SER A 259 -8.50 6.64 13.76
CA SER A 259 -8.43 5.35 13.05
C SER A 259 -9.38 4.26 13.55
N SER A 260 -10.32 4.56 14.45
CA SER A 260 -11.18 3.53 15.06
C SER A 260 -11.93 2.67 14.03
N ALA A 261 -12.54 3.30 13.02
CA ALA A 261 -13.21 2.60 11.93
C ALA A 261 -12.24 1.78 11.06
N PHE A 262 -11.00 2.25 10.89
CA PHE A 262 -9.98 1.51 10.16
C PHE A 262 -9.60 0.23 10.91
N LYS A 263 -9.26 0.33 12.20
CA LYS A 263 -8.89 -0.81 13.05
C LYS A 263 -10.01 -1.85 13.19
N ASP A 264 -11.24 -1.39 13.37
CA ASP A 264 -12.44 -2.24 13.36
C ASP A 264 -12.59 -2.95 12.00
N GLY A 265 -12.37 -2.23 10.89
CA GLY A 265 -12.33 -2.82 9.56
C GLY A 265 -11.26 -3.90 9.38
N LEU A 266 -10.03 -3.67 9.84
CA LEU A 266 -8.93 -4.65 9.79
C LEU A 266 -9.27 -5.92 10.57
N SER A 267 -9.81 -5.77 11.78
CA SER A 267 -10.18 -6.89 12.65
C SER A 267 -11.29 -7.74 12.01
N ASN A 268 -12.35 -7.08 11.53
CA ASN A 268 -13.45 -7.76 10.84
C ASN A 268 -13.00 -8.45 9.55
N LEU A 269 -12.05 -7.85 8.83
CA LEU A 269 -11.48 -8.42 7.62
C LEU A 269 -10.64 -9.68 7.94
N ALA A 270 -9.81 -9.61 8.98
CA ALA A 270 -9.01 -10.75 9.45
C ALA A 270 -9.91 -11.93 9.84
N THR A 271 -10.96 -11.69 10.62
CA THR A 271 -11.93 -12.71 11.02
C THR A 271 -12.72 -13.25 9.83
N ALA A 272 -13.21 -12.38 8.95
CA ALA A 272 -14.07 -12.79 7.84
C ALA A 272 -13.34 -13.69 6.82
N LEU A 273 -12.03 -13.53 6.66
CA LEU A 273 -11.22 -14.27 5.68
C LEU A 273 -10.26 -15.28 6.33
N GLY A 274 -10.21 -15.35 7.66
CA GLY A 274 -9.36 -16.29 8.39
C GLY A 274 -7.85 -16.08 8.15
N ALA A 275 -7.42 -14.84 7.95
CA ALA A 275 -6.05 -14.49 7.55
C ALA A 275 -5.41 -13.47 8.49
N THR A 276 -4.08 -13.31 8.40
CA THR A 276 -3.33 -12.28 9.13
C THR A 276 -3.34 -10.99 8.33
N VAL A 277 -3.86 -9.89 8.88
CA VAL A 277 -3.89 -8.57 8.24
C VAL A 277 -2.64 -7.78 8.63
N VAL A 278 -1.94 -7.25 7.63
CA VAL A 278 -0.66 -6.54 7.76
C VAL A 278 -0.79 -5.16 7.15
N VAL A 279 -0.50 -4.11 7.93
CA VAL A 279 -0.60 -2.73 7.48
C VAL A 279 0.78 -2.11 7.32
N SER A 280 1.04 -1.51 6.16
CA SER A 280 2.19 -0.63 5.95
C SER A 280 1.67 0.79 5.69
N MET A 281 2.31 1.79 6.28
CA MET A 281 1.75 3.15 6.34
C MET A 281 2.82 4.23 6.53
N PHE A 282 2.43 5.47 6.24
CA PHE A 282 3.13 6.67 6.68
C PHE A 282 2.64 7.16 8.05
N SER A 283 3.52 7.77 8.83
CA SER A 283 3.25 8.39 10.15
C SER A 283 4.16 9.60 10.42
N GLU A 284 3.80 10.49 11.35
CA GLU A 284 4.64 11.65 11.75
C GLU A 284 5.89 11.11 12.42
N GLY A 285 7.04 11.78 12.23
CA GLY A 285 8.34 11.34 12.73
C GLY A 285 8.35 10.95 14.20
N ASN A 286 7.70 11.77 15.03
CA ASN A 286 7.54 11.56 16.47
C ASN A 286 6.53 10.45 16.83
N MET A 287 5.65 10.05 15.92
CA MET A 287 4.58 9.07 16.13
C MET A 287 4.86 7.69 15.51
N LEU A 288 5.94 7.49 14.73
CA LEU A 288 6.19 6.22 14.02
C LEU A 288 6.06 4.97 14.90
N THR A 289 6.66 5.01 16.09
CA THR A 289 6.68 3.85 17.00
C THR A 289 5.30 3.58 17.58
N GLU A 290 4.56 4.62 17.95
CA GLU A 290 3.19 4.51 18.45
C GLU A 290 2.26 3.99 17.35
N ALA A 291 2.31 4.59 16.16
CA ALA A 291 1.53 4.15 15.01
C ALA A 291 1.83 2.70 14.64
N ALA A 292 3.10 2.29 14.63
CA ALA A 292 3.47 0.91 14.40
C ALA A 292 2.85 -0.03 15.44
N ARG A 293 2.86 0.29 16.73
CA ARG A 293 2.22 -0.55 17.76
C ARG A 293 0.71 -0.57 17.62
N GLU A 294 0.11 0.58 17.39
CA GLU A 294 -1.33 0.76 17.25
C GLU A 294 -1.91 -0.04 16.09
N PHE A 295 -1.17 -0.11 14.98
CA PHE A 295 -1.54 -0.91 13.81
C PHE A 295 -0.71 -2.19 13.70
N ALA A 296 -0.40 -2.85 14.82
CA ALA A 296 0.22 -4.16 14.80
C ALA A 296 -0.57 -5.16 13.92
N PRO A 297 0.07 -6.19 13.35
CA PRO A 297 -0.64 -7.22 12.60
C PRO A 297 -1.82 -7.81 13.37
N VAL A 298 -2.95 -8.02 12.69
CA VAL A 298 -4.21 -8.46 13.33
C VAL A 298 -4.66 -9.80 12.77
N GLY A 299 -5.06 -10.72 13.65
CA GLY A 299 -5.61 -12.03 13.31
C GLY A 299 -4.56 -13.08 12.92
N GLY A 300 -5.04 -14.29 12.64
CA GLY A 300 -4.28 -15.41 12.06
C GLY A 300 -3.14 -16.00 12.90
N VAL A 301 -2.60 -17.11 12.40
CA VAL A 301 -1.50 -17.91 12.98
C VAL A 301 -0.13 -17.41 12.48
N CYS A 302 -0.07 -16.29 11.73
CA CYS A 302 1.17 -15.83 11.10
C CYS A 302 1.65 -14.48 11.63
N ALA A 303 1.03 -13.93 12.68
CA ALA A 303 1.37 -12.62 13.23
C ALA A 303 2.82 -12.54 13.71
N GLU A 304 3.32 -13.63 14.30
CA GLU A 304 4.69 -13.81 14.78
C GLU A 304 5.73 -13.90 13.66
N LYS A 305 5.30 -14.10 12.41
CA LYS A 305 6.16 -14.17 11.22
C LYS A 305 6.35 -12.81 10.55
N ILE A 306 5.86 -11.73 11.17
CA ILE A 306 5.89 -10.39 10.60
C ILE A 306 6.82 -9.51 11.41
N ALA A 307 7.84 -8.97 10.74
CA ALA A 307 8.68 -7.91 11.31
C ALA A 307 8.16 -6.52 10.92
N THR A 308 8.39 -5.54 11.79
CA THR A 308 8.06 -4.13 11.52
C THR A 308 9.34 -3.30 11.46
N LEU A 309 9.60 -2.72 10.28
CA LEU A 309 10.71 -1.81 10.05
C LEU A 309 10.22 -0.36 10.06
N LEU A 310 10.84 0.46 10.91
CA LEU A 310 10.62 1.90 10.98
C LEU A 310 11.64 2.59 10.07
N VAL A 311 11.14 3.46 9.20
CA VAL A 311 11.94 4.22 8.24
C VAL A 311 11.84 5.70 8.61
N HIS A 312 12.86 6.24 9.29
CA HIS A 312 13.01 7.64 9.73
C HIS A 312 13.96 8.43 8.86
#